data_AF-A0A1B8B184-F1
#
_entry.id   AF-A0A1B8B184-F1
#
_cell.length_a   1.000
_cell.length_b   1.000
_cell.length_c   1.000
_cell.angle_alpha   90.00
_cell.angle_beta   90.00
_cell.angle_gamma   90.00
#
_symmetry.space_group_name_H-M   'P 1'
#
loop_
_entity.id
_entity.type
_entity.pdbx_description
1 polymer ?
#
loop_
_entity_poly.entity_id
_entity_poly.type
_entity_poly.pdbx_seq_one_letter_code
_entity_poly.pdbx_strand_id
1 'polypeptide(L)'
;MATHLITALLPPELAESVQKHILHPRSPVQVLARNVLVQAQKVIDTVTPIIEPILDRVMILLAENQGLVGVIASLLVLATVVIILNWIRRLLMWWTRLAMRIVTWAFMFALAAWIWERGVFESARDMTVIGARIVGYLAVIKDIWLQEYDRYEAQQGMAGTRGPASGRSR
;
A
#
# COMPACT_ATOMS: atom_id res chain seq x y z
N MET A 1 -6.06 -31.63 -10.78
CA MET A 1 -4.94 -30.95 -11.47
C MET A 1 -4.44 -29.68 -10.74
N ALA A 2 -5.30 -28.91 -10.05
CA ALA A 2 -4.87 -27.77 -9.22
C ALA A 2 -3.96 -28.14 -8.02
N THR A 3 -3.97 -29.41 -7.61
CA THR A 3 -3.17 -29.94 -6.49
C THR A 3 -1.67 -29.97 -6.75
N HIS A 4 -1.24 -30.08 -8.02
CA HIS A 4 0.19 -30.20 -8.36
C HIS A 4 0.95 -28.86 -8.31
N LEU A 5 0.24 -27.74 -8.50
CA LEU A 5 0.84 -26.40 -8.52
C LEU A 5 1.14 -25.88 -7.11
N ILE A 6 0.39 -26.34 -6.11
CA ILE A 6 0.61 -26.00 -4.70
C ILE A 6 1.84 -26.72 -4.15
N THR A 7 2.12 -27.95 -4.62
CA THR A 7 3.30 -28.74 -4.25
C THR A 7 4.60 -28.18 -4.84
N ALA A 8 4.52 -27.49 -5.99
CA ALA A 8 5.70 -26.94 -6.66
C ALA A 8 6.20 -25.62 -6.04
N LEU A 9 5.36 -24.91 -5.28
CA LEU A 9 5.66 -23.60 -4.70
C LEU A 9 5.95 -23.63 -3.19
N LEU A 10 5.75 -24.77 -2.52
CA LEU A 10 5.94 -24.90 -1.07
C LEU A 10 7.19 -25.75 -0.76
N PRO A 11 8.16 -25.22 0.03
CA PRO A 11 9.34 -25.95 0.49
C PRO A 11 8.98 -27.34 1.08
N PRO A 12 9.79 -28.38 0.82
CA PRO A 12 9.51 -29.76 1.24
C PRO A 12 9.33 -29.91 2.76
N GLU A 13 9.92 -29.02 3.54
CA GLU A 13 9.77 -28.92 5.01
C GLU A 13 8.30 -28.67 5.44
N LEU A 14 7.53 -27.94 4.63
CA LEU A 14 6.14 -27.59 4.91
C LEU A 14 5.16 -28.65 4.40
N ALA A 15 5.52 -29.41 3.37
CA ALA A 15 4.68 -30.46 2.81
C ALA A 15 4.43 -31.58 3.84
N GLU A 16 5.45 -31.96 4.61
CA GLU A 16 5.33 -33.03 5.61
C GLU A 16 4.49 -32.60 6.83
N SER A 17 4.63 -31.35 7.27
CA SER A 17 3.87 -30.80 8.41
C SER A 17 2.41 -30.51 8.04
N VAL A 18 2.15 -30.05 6.82
CA VAL A 18 0.81 -29.86 6.24
C VAL A 18 0.12 -31.21 6.04
N GLN A 19 0.83 -32.24 5.56
CA GLN A 19 0.22 -33.55 5.38
C GLN A 19 -0.08 -34.25 6.72
N LYS A 20 0.78 -34.07 7.73
CA LYS A 20 0.59 -34.67 9.06
C LYS A 20 -0.50 -33.97 9.89
N HIS A 21 -0.67 -32.65 9.77
CA HIS A 21 -1.62 -31.88 10.60
C HIS A 21 -2.80 -31.23 9.86
N ILE A 22 -2.73 -31.01 8.54
CA ILE A 22 -3.76 -30.29 7.77
C ILE A 22 -4.68 -31.24 6.96
N LEU A 23 -4.21 -32.44 6.62
CA LEU A 23 -4.98 -33.46 5.88
C LEU A 23 -5.65 -34.55 6.76
N HIS A 24 -5.87 -34.28 8.06
CA HIS A 24 -6.78 -35.12 8.85
C HIS A 24 -8.23 -34.64 8.67
N PRO A 25 -9.22 -35.53 8.41
CA PRO A 25 -10.64 -35.22 8.18
C PRO A 25 -11.40 -34.50 9.32
N ARG A 26 -10.71 -34.11 10.40
CA ARG A 26 -11.22 -33.35 11.55
C ARG A 26 -10.38 -32.08 11.81
N SER A 27 -9.78 -31.48 10.79
CA SER A 27 -8.99 -30.26 10.98
C SER A 27 -9.92 -29.04 11.23
N PRO A 28 -9.68 -28.24 12.28
CA PRO A 28 -10.50 -27.07 12.61
C PRO A 28 -10.47 -25.99 11.53
N VAL A 29 -9.44 -26.00 10.68
CA VAL A 29 -9.31 -25.12 9.50
C VAL A 29 -10.39 -25.45 8.46
N GLN A 30 -10.75 -26.72 8.29
CA GLN A 30 -11.80 -27.12 7.36
C GLN A 30 -13.20 -26.78 7.89
N VAL A 31 -13.40 -26.83 9.21
CA VAL A 31 -14.64 -26.35 9.87
C VAL A 31 -14.77 -24.84 9.72
N LEU A 32 -13.67 -24.09 9.91
CA LEU A 32 -13.68 -22.64 9.72
C LEU A 32 -13.95 -22.27 8.26
N ALA A 33 -13.29 -22.92 7.30
CA ALA A 33 -13.52 -22.69 5.87
C ALA A 33 -14.98 -22.99 5.47
N ARG A 34 -15.55 -24.10 5.98
CA ARG A 34 -16.97 -24.44 5.76
C ARG A 34 -17.90 -23.40 6.38
N ASN A 35 -17.62 -22.95 7.61
CA ASN A 35 -18.44 -21.96 8.28
C ASN A 35 -18.38 -20.59 7.59
N VAL A 36 -17.21 -20.19 7.07
CA VAL A 36 -17.04 -18.97 6.27
C VAL A 36 -17.79 -19.09 4.95
N LEU A 37 -17.73 -20.23 4.27
CA LEU A 37 -18.48 -20.47 3.03
C LEU A 37 -20.00 -20.43 3.27
N VAL A 38 -20.48 -21.05 4.34
CA VAL A 38 -21.90 -21.07 4.70
C VAL A 38 -22.37 -19.68 5.14
N GLN A 39 -21.55 -18.92 5.87
CA GLN A 39 -21.86 -17.52 6.21
C GLN A 39 -21.86 -16.62 4.98
N ALA A 40 -20.90 -16.79 4.06
CA ALA A 40 -20.86 -16.03 2.82
C ALA A 40 -22.11 -16.29 1.98
N GLN A 41 -22.52 -17.56 1.83
CA GLN A 41 -23.76 -17.93 1.13
C GLN A 41 -24.99 -17.34 1.81
N LYS A 42 -25.10 -17.43 3.14
CA LYS A 42 -26.24 -16.88 3.88
C LYS A 42 -26.34 -15.35 3.78
N VAL A 43 -25.20 -14.66 3.76
CA VAL A 43 -25.14 -13.21 3.55
C VAL A 43 -25.55 -12.86 2.13
N ILE A 44 -25.06 -13.61 1.14
CA ILE A 44 -25.48 -13.43 -0.26
C ILE A 44 -26.99 -13.61 -0.36
N ASP A 45 -27.54 -14.73 0.10
CA ASP A 45 -28.97 -15.05 0.04
C ASP A 45 -29.87 -14.03 0.76
N THR A 46 -29.35 -13.37 1.81
CA THR A 46 -30.07 -12.31 2.53
C THR A 46 -30.03 -10.98 1.78
N VAL A 47 -28.94 -10.73 1.04
CA VAL A 47 -28.71 -9.47 0.34
C VAL A 47 -29.31 -9.47 -1.06
N THR A 48 -29.38 -10.63 -1.74
CA THR A 48 -30.00 -10.78 -3.07
C THR A 48 -31.38 -10.14 -3.17
N PRO A 49 -32.37 -10.44 -2.29
CA PRO A 49 -33.72 -9.90 -2.42
C PRO A 49 -33.81 -8.38 -2.18
N ILE A 50 -32.80 -7.78 -1.57
CA ILE A 50 -32.74 -6.32 -1.34
C ILE A 50 -32.17 -5.62 -2.58
N ILE A 51 -31.17 -6.23 -3.23
CA ILE A 51 -30.48 -5.64 -4.38
C ILE A 51 -31.26 -5.87 -5.68
N GLU A 52 -31.92 -7.01 -5.83
CA GLU A 52 -32.70 -7.39 -7.03
C GLU A 52 -33.70 -6.31 -7.50
N PRO A 53 -34.61 -5.77 -6.66
CA PRO A 53 -35.55 -4.74 -7.09
C PRO A 53 -34.89 -3.40 -7.45
N ILE A 54 -33.70 -3.13 -6.91
CA ILE A 54 -32.94 -1.93 -7.23
C ILE A 54 -32.31 -2.10 -8.61
N LEU A 55 -31.70 -3.25 -8.88
CA LEU A 55 -31.12 -3.58 -10.18
C LEU A 55 -32.18 -3.57 -11.28
N ASP A 56 -33.35 -4.13 -11.04
CA ASP A 56 -34.45 -4.13 -12.02
C ASP A 56 -34.93 -2.71 -12.32
N ARG A 57 -35.11 -1.86 -11.30
CA ARG A 57 -35.46 -0.45 -11.50
C ARG A 57 -34.40 0.31 -12.29
N VAL A 58 -33.12 0.07 -12.00
CA VAL A 58 -32.01 0.66 -12.75
C VAL A 58 -32.02 0.16 -14.19
N MET A 59 -32.21 -1.13 -14.43
CA MET A 59 -32.29 -1.72 -15.77
C MET A 59 -33.45 -1.15 -16.60
N ILE A 60 -34.63 -0.98 -16.01
CA ILE A 60 -35.79 -0.39 -16.69
C ILE A 60 -35.52 1.07 -17.06
N LEU A 61 -34.97 1.86 -16.13
CA LEU A 61 -34.62 3.27 -16.37
C LEU A 61 -33.50 3.43 -17.41
N LEU A 62 -32.57 2.48 -17.47
CA LEU A 62 -31.53 2.42 -18.50
C LEU A 62 -32.15 2.05 -19.86
N ALA A 63 -33.03 1.05 -19.92
CA ALA A 63 -33.65 0.61 -21.17
C ALA A 63 -34.52 1.70 -21.83
N GLU A 64 -35.17 2.54 -21.03
CA GLU A 64 -36.04 3.63 -21.51
C GLU A 64 -35.27 4.77 -22.19
N ASN A 65 -34.00 5.00 -21.85
CA ASN A 65 -33.19 6.09 -22.39
C ASN A 65 -31.80 5.62 -22.88
N GLN A 66 -31.76 4.98 -24.06
CA GLN A 66 -30.52 4.43 -24.66
C GLN A 66 -29.36 5.44 -24.75
N GLY A 67 -29.64 6.73 -24.98
CA GLY A 67 -28.62 7.78 -25.01
C GLY A 67 -28.01 8.10 -23.64
N LEU A 68 -28.79 8.00 -22.56
CA LEU A 68 -28.33 8.21 -21.19
C LEU A 68 -27.50 7.03 -20.67
N VAL A 69 -27.78 5.80 -21.15
CA VAL A 69 -27.03 4.60 -20.75
C VAL A 69 -25.55 4.75 -21.03
N GLY A 70 -25.18 5.22 -22.23
CA GLY A 70 -23.77 5.38 -22.61
C GLY A 70 -23.03 6.38 -21.73
N VAL A 71 -23.68 7.51 -21.40
CA VAL A 71 -23.11 8.55 -20.54
C VAL A 71 -22.97 8.05 -19.11
N ILE A 72 -24.02 7.43 -18.56
CA ILE A 72 -24.01 6.88 -17.19
C ILE A 72 -22.99 5.76 -17.07
N ALA A 73 -22.89 4.87 -18.06
CA ALA A 73 -21.89 3.80 -18.08
C ALA A 73 -20.47 4.37 -18.12
N SER A 74 -20.21 5.38 -18.95
CA SER A 74 -18.90 6.06 -18.99
C SER A 74 -18.56 6.73 -17.66
N LEU A 75 -19.51 7.44 -17.06
CA LEU A 75 -19.35 8.06 -15.74
C LEU A 75 -19.12 7.02 -14.64
N LEU A 76 -19.81 5.88 -14.69
CA LEU A 76 -19.60 4.78 -13.74
C LEU A 76 -18.19 4.21 -13.86
N VAL A 77 -17.69 4.00 -15.07
CA VAL A 77 -16.32 3.52 -15.29
C VAL A 77 -15.32 4.54 -14.73
N LEU A 78 -15.50 5.82 -15.05
CA LEU A 78 -14.63 6.90 -14.54
C LEU A 78 -14.69 6.99 -13.01
N ALA A 79 -15.89 6.98 -12.43
CA ALA A 79 -16.10 7.00 -11.00
C ALA A 79 -15.46 5.78 -10.33
N THR A 80 -15.58 4.60 -10.94
CA THR A 80 -14.94 3.37 -10.44
C THR A 80 -13.43 3.53 -10.39
N VAL A 81 -12.79 4.07 -11.43
CA VAL A 81 -11.36 4.34 -11.44
C VAL A 81 -10.97 5.33 -10.33
N VAL A 82 -11.71 6.43 -10.19
CA VAL A 82 -11.44 7.44 -9.14
C VAL A 82 -11.61 6.85 -7.74
N ILE A 83 -12.66 6.05 -7.52
CA ILE A 83 -12.91 5.35 -6.26
C ILE A 83 -11.74 4.42 -5.95
N ILE A 84 -11.30 3.60 -6.91
CA ILE A 84 -10.16 2.68 -6.75
C ILE A 84 -8.89 3.47 -6.40
N LEU A 85 -8.57 4.53 -7.15
CA LEU A 85 -7.38 5.36 -6.89
C LEU A 85 -7.43 6.01 -5.50
N ASN A 86 -8.59 6.50 -5.09
CA ASN A 86 -8.77 7.07 -3.76
C ASN A 86 -8.65 6.00 -2.67
N TRP A 87 -9.14 4.79 -2.93
CA TRP A 87 -9.01 3.65 -2.03
C TRP A 87 -7.54 3.26 -1.87
N ILE A 88 -6.78 3.18 -2.96
CA ILE A 88 -5.35 2.92 -2.94
C ILE A 88 -4.63 4.00 -2.13
N ARG A 89 -4.92 5.29 -2.39
CA ARG A 89 -4.34 6.40 -1.63
C ARG A 89 -4.62 6.26 -0.13
N ARG A 90 -5.86 5.96 0.25
CA ARG A 90 -6.26 5.79 1.64
C ARG A 90 -5.60 4.57 2.28
N LEU A 91 -5.52 3.47 1.53
CA LEU A 91 -4.86 2.23 1.95
C LEU A 91 -3.38 2.48 2.19
N LEU A 92 -2.68 3.17 1.28
CA LEU A 92 -1.29 3.57 1.45
C LEU A 92 -1.10 4.45 2.70
N MET A 93 -1.92 5.49 2.89
CA MET A 93 -1.85 6.37 4.07
C MET A 93 -2.14 5.64 5.39
N TRP A 94 -2.96 4.60 5.34
CA TRP A 94 -3.24 3.77 6.50
C TRP A 94 -2.08 2.80 6.78
N TRP A 95 -1.57 2.13 5.75
CA TRP A 95 -0.43 1.23 5.83
C TRP A 95 0.85 1.94 6.27
N THR A 96 1.15 3.13 5.75
CA THR A 96 2.32 3.90 6.15
C THR A 96 2.24 4.33 7.61
N ARG A 97 1.06 4.75 8.09
CA ARG A 97 0.84 5.03 9.52
C ARG A 97 1.00 3.78 10.38
N LEU A 98 0.49 2.64 9.93
CA LEU A 98 0.63 1.38 10.65
C LEU A 98 2.10 0.95 10.72
N ALA A 99 2.80 0.99 9.59
CA ALA A 99 4.21 0.66 9.48
C ALA A 99 5.07 1.57 10.38
N MET A 100 4.86 2.89 10.32
CA MET A 100 5.55 3.83 11.21
C MET A 100 5.30 3.49 12.68
N ARG A 101 4.05 3.19 13.05
CA ARG A 101 3.73 2.80 14.43
C ARG A 101 4.47 1.52 14.84
N ILE A 102 4.50 0.50 13.98
CA ILE A 102 5.23 -0.75 14.24
C ILE A 102 6.72 -0.47 14.41
N VAL A 103 7.33 0.33 13.54
CA VAL A 103 8.75 0.72 13.63
C VAL A 103 9.01 1.46 14.94
N THR A 104 8.15 2.40 15.34
CA THR A 104 8.28 3.11 16.62
C THR A 104 8.23 2.14 17.80
N TRP A 105 7.28 1.20 17.82
CA TRP A 105 7.20 0.19 18.87
C TRP A 105 8.42 -0.72 18.88
N ALA A 106 8.85 -1.22 17.71
CA ALA A 106 10.03 -2.08 17.58
C ALA A 106 11.29 -1.37 18.09
N PHE A 107 11.45 -0.09 17.74
CA PHE A 107 12.56 0.73 18.22
C PHE A 107 12.51 0.92 19.75
N MET A 108 11.32 1.20 20.31
CA MET A 108 11.16 1.36 21.74
C MET A 108 11.44 0.05 22.51
N PHE A 109 11.00 -1.10 21.99
CA PHE A 109 11.35 -2.41 22.55
C PHE A 109 12.83 -2.73 22.42
N ALA A 110 13.46 -2.43 21.29
CA ALA A 110 14.90 -2.58 21.10
C ALA A 110 15.68 -1.72 22.11
N LEU A 111 15.29 -0.47 22.33
CA LEU A 111 15.89 0.38 23.35
C LEU A 111 15.68 -0.17 24.76
N ALA A 112 14.45 -0.61 25.09
CA ALA A 112 14.14 -1.17 26.40
C ALA A 112 14.95 -2.44 26.68
N ALA A 113 15.06 -3.35 25.70
CA ALA A 113 15.85 -4.57 25.80
C ALA A 113 17.35 -4.25 25.92
N TRP A 114 17.85 -3.28 25.16
CA TRP A 114 19.24 -2.86 25.21
C TRP A 114 19.64 -2.22 26.54
N ILE A 115 18.77 -1.36 27.09
CA ILE A 115 18.95 -0.77 28.42
C ILE A 115 18.96 -1.87 29.50
N TRP A 116 18.10 -2.88 29.35
CA TRP A 116 18.01 -4.01 30.28
C TRP A 116 19.26 -4.89 30.25
N GLU A 117 19.88 -5.12 29.09
CA GLU A 117 21.10 -5.93 28.96
C GLU A 117 22.39 -5.21 29.36
N ARG A 118 22.51 -3.89 29.14
CA ARG A 118 23.82 -3.19 29.23
C ARG A 118 23.94 -2.08 30.26
N GLY A 119 22.84 -1.64 30.87
CA GLY A 119 22.86 -0.50 31.80
C GLY A 119 23.06 0.85 31.09
N VAL A 120 22.51 1.91 31.69
CA VAL A 120 22.25 3.22 31.05
C VAL A 120 23.53 4.00 30.67
N PHE A 121 24.65 3.78 31.37
CA PHE A 121 25.82 4.68 31.31
C PHE A 121 26.81 4.42 30.15
N GLU A 122 27.03 3.17 29.75
CA GLU A 122 27.91 2.84 28.61
C GLU A 122 27.22 3.04 27.25
N SER A 123 25.90 2.88 27.23
CA SER A 123 25.02 3.04 26.08
C SER A 123 24.96 4.47 25.53
N ALA A 124 25.01 5.50 26.39
CA ALA A 124 24.92 6.89 25.94
C ALA A 124 26.16 7.33 25.11
N ARG A 125 27.36 6.84 25.47
CA ARG A 125 28.61 7.18 24.77
C ARG A 125 28.62 6.59 23.36
N ASP A 126 28.18 5.35 23.21
CA ASP A 126 28.18 4.66 21.91
C ASP A 126 27.13 5.26 20.95
N MET A 127 26.00 5.70 21.50
CA MET A 127 24.94 6.35 20.75
C MET A 127 25.37 7.69 20.13
N THR A 128 26.25 8.44 20.79
CA THR A 128 26.81 9.68 20.21
C THR A 128 27.73 9.41 19.03
N VAL A 129 28.53 8.34 19.07
CA VAL A 129 29.44 7.97 17.98
C VAL A 129 28.67 7.47 16.76
N ILE A 130 27.64 6.64 16.99
CA ILE A 130 26.75 6.14 15.94
C ILE A 130 25.93 7.30 15.34
N GLY A 131 25.38 8.16 16.20
CA GLY A 131 24.64 9.36 15.78
C GLY A 131 25.49 10.30 14.93
N ALA A 132 26.73 10.56 15.33
CA ALA A 132 27.65 11.40 14.56
C ALA A 132 27.96 10.82 13.18
N ARG A 133 28.13 9.49 13.06
CA ARG A 133 28.31 8.83 11.76
C ARG A 133 27.08 8.97 10.87
N ILE A 134 25.89 8.76 11.43
CA ILE A 134 24.63 8.86 10.67
C ILE A 134 24.42 10.30 10.18
N VAL A 135 24.62 11.30 11.04
CA VAL A 135 24.53 12.73 10.67
C VAL A 135 25.55 13.08 9.59
N GLY A 136 26.77 12.55 9.68
CA GLY A 136 27.80 12.72 8.64
C GLY A 136 27.37 12.19 7.28
N TYR A 137 26.79 10.99 7.21
CA TYR A 137 26.28 10.44 5.94
C TYR A 137 25.06 11.22 5.40
N LEU A 138 24.16 11.67 6.27
CA LEU A 138 23.01 12.50 5.87
C LEU A 138 23.45 13.85 5.32
N ALA A 139 24.51 14.46 5.86
CA ALA A 139 25.06 15.71 5.33
C ALA A 139 25.57 15.53 3.90
N VAL A 140 26.34 14.46 3.62
CA VAL A 140 26.84 14.16 2.27
C VAL A 140 25.70 13.99 1.27
N ILE A 141 24.65 13.24 1.64
CA ILE A 141 23.49 13.02 0.76
C ILE A 141 22.73 14.34 0.51
N LYS A 142 22.54 15.16 1.54
CA LYS A 142 21.89 16.47 1.44
C LYS A 142 22.67 17.40 0.50
N ASP A 143 24.00 17.41 0.62
CA ASP A 143 24.87 18.27 -0.17
C ASP A 143 24.80 17.92 -1.66
N ILE A 144 24.76 16.63 -2.01
CA ILE A 144 24.56 16.17 -3.40
C ILE A 144 23.21 16.66 -3.95
N TRP A 145 22.15 16.60 -3.14
CA TRP A 145 20.82 17.02 -3.55
C TRP A 145 20.71 18.54 -3.74
N LEU A 146 21.32 19.32 -2.84
CA LEU A 146 21.39 20.78 -2.97
C LEU A 146 22.21 21.19 -4.18
N GLN A 147 23.34 20.52 -4.43
CA GLN A 147 24.18 20.78 -5.59
C GLN A 147 23.41 20.58 -6.90
N GLU A 148 22.56 19.55 -6.97
CA GLU A 148 21.75 19.28 -8.15
C GLU A 148 20.56 20.26 -8.27
N TYR A 149 19.96 20.68 -7.15
CA TYR A 149 18.94 21.73 -7.15
C TYR A 149 19.48 23.08 -7.65
N ASP A 150 20.61 23.52 -7.09
CA ASP A 150 21.31 24.74 -7.50
C ASP A 150 21.71 24.69 -8.98
N ARG A 151 22.06 23.49 -9.47
CA ARG A 151 22.35 23.26 -10.89
C ARG A 151 21.13 23.46 -11.79
N TYR A 152 19.91 23.14 -11.33
CA TYR A 152 18.69 23.42 -12.07
C TYR A 152 18.28 24.90 -11.98
N GLU A 153 18.42 25.54 -10.82
CA GLU A 153 18.17 26.98 -10.68
C GLU A 153 19.15 27.81 -11.52
N ALA A 154 20.43 27.46 -11.54
CA ALA A 154 21.44 28.13 -12.38
C ALA A 154 21.14 28.00 -13.88
N GLN A 155 20.63 26.84 -14.32
CA GLN A 155 20.20 26.63 -15.71
C GLN A 155 18.95 27.42 -16.08
N GLN A 156 17.99 27.56 -15.16
CA GLN A 156 16.78 28.36 -15.35
C GLN A 156 17.08 29.87 -15.30
N GLY A 157 17.96 30.33 -14.40
CA GLY A 157 18.40 31.72 -14.31
C GLY A 157 19.21 32.21 -15.52
N MET A 158 20.00 31.33 -16.14
CA MET A 158 20.72 31.65 -17.38
C MET A 158 19.80 31.65 -18.62
N ALA A 159 18.73 30.87 -18.63
CA ALA A 159 17.70 30.92 -19.67
C ALA A 159 16.83 32.20 -19.58
N GLY A 160 16.63 32.77 -18.38
CA GLY A 160 15.90 34.02 -18.18
C GLY A 160 16.68 35.30 -18.54
N THR A 161 18.01 35.23 -18.70
CA THR A 161 18.85 36.42 -18.96
C THR A 161 19.11 36.68 -20.46
N ARG A 162 18.80 35.73 -21.36
CA ARG A 162 18.81 35.95 -22.82
C ARG A 162 17.39 36.21 -23.34
N GLY A 163 16.80 37.33 -22.92
CA GLY A 163 15.67 37.93 -23.64
C GLY A 163 16.12 38.44 -25.02
N PRO A 164 15.25 38.42 -26.05
CA PRO A 164 15.62 38.79 -27.41
C PRO A 164 15.93 40.29 -27.45
N ALA A 165 17.18 40.64 -27.76
CA ALA A 165 17.55 42.02 -28.08
C ALA A 165 16.97 42.39 -29.46
N SER A 166 15.68 42.73 -29.50
CA SER A 166 15.04 43.39 -30.64
C SER A 166 14.89 44.88 -30.31
N GLY A 167 15.76 45.70 -30.90
CA GLY A 167 15.80 47.13 -30.55
C GLY A 167 16.66 47.99 -31.47
N ARG A 168 16.21 48.15 -32.72
CA ARG A 168 16.13 49.44 -33.46
C ARG A 168 17.40 50.31 -33.55
N SER A 169 18.06 50.26 -34.71
CA SER A 169 18.83 51.40 -35.28
C SER A 169 18.50 51.48 -36.77
N ARG A 170 17.71 52.49 -37.15
CA ARG A 170 18.09 53.70 -37.92
C ARG A 170 18.26 53.43 -39.40
#